data_AF-A0A7K4RGD3-F1
#
_entry.id   AF-A0A7K4RGD3-F1
#
_cell.length_a   1.000
_cell.length_b   1.000
_cell.length_c   1.000
_cell.angle_alpha   90.00
_cell.angle_beta   90.00
_cell.angle_gamma   90.00
#
_symmetry.space_group_name_H-M   'P 1'
#
loop_
_entity.id
_entity.type
_entity.pdbx_description
1 polymer ?
#
loop_
_entity_poly.entity_id
_entity_poly.type
_entity_poly.pdbx_seq_one_letter_code
_entity_poly.pdbx_strand_id
1 'polypeptide(L)'
;GYWSEVDKMVVNPLDGPLGNESSGLENKTIIVTTILESPYVMMKKNHEMLEGNDRYEGYCVDLATEIAKHCGFKYKLTIVGDGKYGARDADTKIWNGMVGELVYG
;
A
#
# COMPACT_ATOMS: atom_id res chain seq x y z
N GLY A 1 -19.56 -3.21 -26.56
CA GLY A 1 -20.23 -4.38 -25.94
C GLY A 1 -21.54 -4.70 -26.66
N TYR A 2 -22.27 -5.74 -26.26
CA TYR A 2 -23.65 -6.03 -26.68
C TYR A 2 -24.51 -6.52 -25.51
N TRP A 3 -25.84 -6.47 -25.65
CA TRP A 3 -26.78 -7.03 -24.67
C TRP A 3 -27.69 -8.05 -25.35
N SER A 4 -27.88 -9.21 -24.72
CA SER A 4 -28.89 -10.20 -25.12
C SER A 4 -29.67 -10.70 -23.89
N GLU A 5 -30.86 -11.26 -24.08
CA GLU A 5 -31.69 -11.74 -22.98
C GLU A 5 -31.09 -12.99 -22.29
N VAL A 6 -30.30 -13.77 -23.05
CA VAL A 6 -29.61 -14.97 -22.57
C VAL A 6 -28.24 -14.65 -21.96
N ASP A 7 -27.48 -13.75 -22.59
CA ASP A 7 -26.11 -13.42 -22.19
C ASP A 7 -26.03 -12.19 -21.28
N LYS A 8 -27.16 -11.49 -21.09
CA LYS A 8 -27.26 -10.20 -20.42
C LYS A 8 -26.25 -9.21 -21.01
N MET A 9 -25.80 -8.21 -20.25
CA MET A 9 -24.86 -7.21 -20.74
C MET A 9 -23.45 -7.79 -20.88
N VAL A 10 -22.94 -7.83 -22.10
CA VAL A 10 -21.57 -8.23 -22.45
C VAL A 10 -20.78 -6.98 -22.85
N VAL A 11 -19.86 -6.54 -21.99
CA VAL A 11 -18.98 -5.39 -22.28
C VAL A 11 -17.80 -5.82 -23.17
N ASN A 12 -17.48 -5.03 -24.20
CA ASN A 12 -16.26 -5.27 -24.98
C ASN A 12 -15.06 -4.76 -24.17
N PRO A 13 -13.90 -5.45 -24.18
CA PRO A 13 -12.71 -5.03 -23.43
C PRO A 13 -12.11 -3.68 -23.86
N LEU A 14 -12.59 -3.10 -24.97
CA LEU A 14 -12.12 -1.82 -25.54
C LEU A 14 -12.99 -0.62 -25.15
N ASP A 15 -14.12 -0.81 -24.47
CA ASP A 15 -15.02 0.25 -23.99
C ASP A 15 -14.64 0.77 -22.58
N GLY A 16 -13.40 0.55 -22.14
CA GLY A 16 -12.87 1.22 -20.95
C GLY A 16 -12.73 2.74 -21.21
N PRO A 17 -12.97 3.60 -20.22
CA PRO A 17 -12.96 5.05 -20.45
C PRO A 17 -11.61 5.50 -20.99
N LEU A 18 -11.63 6.23 -22.12
CA LEU A 18 -10.55 7.08 -22.59
C LEU A 18 -10.41 8.24 -21.60
N GLY A 19 -9.78 7.96 -20.45
CA GLY A 19 -9.53 8.90 -19.36
C GLY A 19 -8.08 9.36 -19.38
N ASN A 20 -7.88 10.60 -19.83
CA ASN A 20 -6.88 11.59 -19.44
C ASN A 20 -5.47 11.12 -19.03
N GLU A 21 -4.44 11.65 -19.68
CA GLU A 21 -3.00 11.48 -19.39
C GLU A 21 -2.55 12.10 -18.04
N SER A 22 -3.22 11.74 -16.93
CA SER A 22 -2.86 12.09 -15.55
C SER A 22 -2.69 10.84 -14.66
N SER A 23 -2.91 9.65 -15.21
CA SER A 23 -3.08 8.37 -14.49
C SER A 23 -1.77 7.67 -14.11
N GLY A 24 -0.79 8.39 -13.55
CA GLY A 24 0.47 7.76 -13.10
C GLY A 24 0.27 6.73 -11.97
N LEU A 25 -0.78 6.90 -11.16
CA LEU A 25 -1.04 6.15 -9.93
C LEU A 25 -2.39 5.43 -9.86
N GLU A 26 -3.31 5.63 -10.80
CA GLU A 26 -4.71 5.16 -10.67
C GLU A 26 -4.84 3.63 -10.64
N ASN A 27 -3.80 2.90 -11.05
CA ASN A 27 -3.73 1.43 -10.97
C ASN A 27 -2.52 0.90 -10.17
N LYS A 28 -1.81 1.75 -9.42
CA LYS A 28 -0.63 1.35 -8.64
C LYS A 28 -0.94 1.36 -7.15
N THR A 29 -0.70 0.22 -6.49
CA THR A 29 -0.70 0.13 -5.03
C THR A 29 0.71 0.41 -4.52
N ILE A 30 0.86 1.48 -3.74
CA ILE A 30 2.12 1.85 -3.11
C ILE A 30 2.36 0.97 -1.89
N ILE A 31 3.53 0.35 -1.79
CA ILE A 31 3.94 -0.38 -0.60
C ILE A 31 4.53 0.61 0.39
N VAL A 32 3.97 0.65 1.60
CA VAL A 32 4.42 1.51 2.69
C VAL A 32 5.05 0.63 3.74
N THR A 33 6.38 0.64 3.79
CA THR A 33 7.15 -0.03 4.84
C THR A 33 6.99 0.71 6.17
N THR A 34 6.78 -0.04 7.25
CA THR A 34 6.62 0.49 8.60
C THR A 34 7.16 -0.48 9.64
N ILE A 35 7.36 -0.01 10.86
CA ILE A 35 7.75 -0.81 12.03
C ILE A 35 6.62 -0.83 13.06
N LEU A 36 6.48 -1.92 13.82
CA LEU A 36 5.54 -2.00 14.94
C LEU A 36 6.13 -1.30 16.16
N GLU A 37 5.61 -0.11 16.47
CA GLU A 37 6.02 0.67 17.63
C GLU A 37 4.83 1.46 18.17
N SER A 38 4.49 1.27 19.44
CA SER A 38 3.41 2.02 20.09
C SER A 38 3.86 3.45 20.40
N PRO A 39 3.04 4.49 20.17
CA PRO A 39 1.65 4.47 19.66
C PRO A 39 1.53 4.73 18.15
N TYR A 40 2.62 4.58 17.40
CA TYR A 40 2.71 4.94 15.98
C TYR A 40 2.06 3.91 15.07
N VAL A 41 2.41 2.63 15.21
CA VAL A 41 1.80 1.50 14.50
C VAL A 41 1.72 0.31 15.43
N MET A 42 0.50 -0.19 15.62
CA MET A 42 0.15 -1.29 16.51
C MET A 42 -0.79 -2.23 15.76
N MET A 43 -0.86 -3.49 16.18
CA MET A 43 -1.89 -4.40 15.70
C MET A 43 -3.18 -4.16 16.48
N LYS A 44 -4.32 -4.10 15.78
CA LYS A 44 -5.63 -4.02 16.43
C LYS A 44 -5.90 -5.27 17.26
N LYS A 45 -6.69 -5.14 18.33
CA LYS A 45 -7.06 -6.30 19.19
C LYS A 45 -7.71 -7.46 18.43
N ASN A 46 -8.46 -7.17 17.37
CA ASN A 46 -9.13 -8.15 16.51
C ASN A 46 -8.42 -8.33 15.16
N HIS A 47 -7.12 -8.09 15.08
CA HIS A 47 -6.36 -8.13 13.82
C HIS A 47 -6.47 -9.46 13.07
N GLU A 48 -6.75 -10.58 13.74
CA GLU A 48 -6.93 -11.90 13.11
C GLU A 48 -8.21 -11.97 12.25
N MET A 49 -9.20 -11.14 12.56
CA MET A 49 -10.47 -11.05 11.83
C MET A 49 -10.44 -9.97 10.74
N LEU A 50 -9.34 -9.23 10.63
CA LEU A 50 -9.19 -8.12 9.69
C LEU A 50 -8.14 -8.48 8.63
N GLU A 51 -8.25 -7.85 7.47
CA GLU A 51 -7.33 -8.08 6.35
C GLU A 51 -6.63 -6.79 5.93
N GLY A 52 -5.49 -6.93 5.25
CA GLY A 52 -4.75 -5.79 4.71
C GLY A 52 -4.35 -4.77 5.77
N ASN A 53 -4.61 -3.49 5.48
CA ASN A 53 -4.25 -2.35 6.33
C ASN A 53 -5.11 -2.25 7.59
N ASP A 54 -6.33 -2.79 7.57
CA ASP A 54 -7.28 -2.67 8.68
C ASP A 54 -6.80 -3.38 9.94
N ARG A 55 -5.83 -4.30 9.81
CA ARG A 55 -5.17 -4.99 10.93
C ARG A 55 -4.35 -4.08 11.83
N TYR A 56 -4.00 -2.89 11.36
CA TYR A 56 -3.12 -1.95 12.05
C TYR A 56 -3.88 -0.72 12.54
N GLU A 57 -3.43 -0.15 13.65
CA GLU A 57 -3.91 1.12 14.22
C GLU A 57 -2.74 1.94 14.79
N GLY A 58 -2.93 3.25 14.91
CA GLY A 58 -1.94 4.15 15.49
C GLY A 58 -1.73 5.41 14.66
N TYR A 59 -0.94 6.33 15.20
CA TYR A 59 -0.75 7.65 14.60
C TYR A 59 -0.26 7.60 13.14
N CYS A 60 0.71 6.74 12.82
CA CYS A 60 1.25 6.63 11.47
C CYS A 60 0.28 5.94 10.50
N VAL A 61 -0.65 5.12 10.99
CA VAL A 61 -1.71 4.50 10.17
C VAL A 61 -2.73 5.55 9.74
N ASP A 62 -3.14 6.41 10.67
CA ASP A 62 -4.06 7.53 10.38
C ASP A 62 -3.41 8.52 9.41
N LEU A 63 -2.14 8.85 9.64
CA LEU A 63 -1.37 9.74 8.76
C LEU A 63 -1.25 9.16 7.34
N ALA A 64 -0.92 7.87 7.20
CA ALA A 64 -0.82 7.22 5.89
C ALA A 64 -2.17 7.24 5.15
N THR A 65 -3.28 7.06 5.87
CA THR A 65 -4.64 7.14 5.32
C THR A 65 -4.96 8.52 4.78
N GLU A 66 -4.67 9.58 5.54
CA GLU A 66 -4.91 10.94 5.08
C GLU A 66 -4.00 11.32 3.90
N ILE A 67 -2.71 10.94 3.92
CA ILE A 67 -1.80 11.17 2.78
C ILE A 67 -2.34 10.48 1.51
N ALA A 68 -2.73 9.21 1.62
CA ALA A 68 -3.28 8.45 0.50
C ALA A 68 -4.56 9.07 -0.08
N LYS A 69 -5.43 9.58 0.80
CA LYS A 69 -6.65 10.29 0.42
C LYS A 69 -6.37 11.62 -0.27
N HIS A 70 -5.43 12.42 0.25
CA HIS A 70 -5.06 13.71 -0.33
C HIS A 70 -4.34 13.58 -1.67
N CYS A 71 -3.49 12.56 -1.82
CA CYS A 71 -2.71 12.33 -3.04
C CYS A 71 -3.40 11.39 -4.05
N GLY A 72 -4.50 10.73 -3.67
CA GLY A 72 -5.30 9.88 -4.56
C GLY A 72 -4.63 8.56 -4.94
N PHE A 73 -4.03 7.84 -3.98
CA PHE A 73 -3.40 6.54 -4.25
C PHE A 73 -3.85 5.41 -3.32
N LYS A 74 -3.73 4.17 -3.81
CA LYS A 74 -3.92 2.97 -3.00
C LYS A 74 -2.60 2.61 -2.34
N TYR A 75 -2.65 2.13 -1.10
CA TYR A 75 -1.44 1.73 -0.38
C TYR A 75 -1.64 0.43 0.40
N LYS A 76 -0.53 -0.25 0.69
CA LYS A 76 -0.48 -1.44 1.55
C LYS A 76 0.60 -1.25 2.60
N LEU A 77 0.23 -1.39 3.86
CA LEU A 77 1.18 -1.43 4.97
C LEU A 77 1.91 -2.76 4.99
N THR A 78 3.24 -2.71 5.09
CA THR A 78 4.11 -3.87 5.26
C THR A 78 5.04 -3.64 6.44
N ILE A 79 5.11 -4.62 7.35
CA ILE A 79 6.07 -4.55 8.45
C ILE A 79 7.47 -4.87 7.91
N VAL A 80 8.43 -4.02 8.24
CA VAL A 80 9.84 -4.19 7.87
C VAL A 80 10.35 -5.57 8.30
N GLY A 81 11.02 -6.27 7.39
CA GLY A 81 11.35 -7.69 7.58
C GLY A 81 12.32 -7.97 8.74
N ASP A 82 13.25 -7.05 9.00
CA ASP A 82 14.29 -7.21 10.03
C ASP A 82 14.01 -6.44 11.34
N GLY A 83 12.86 -5.75 11.43
CA GLY A 83 12.47 -4.96 12.60
C GLY A 83 13.36 -3.74 12.88
N LYS A 84 14.11 -3.23 11.90
CA LYS A 84 15.01 -2.08 12.08
C LYS A 84 14.54 -0.83 11.34
N TYR A 85 14.91 0.33 11.87
CA TYR A 85 14.69 1.61 11.20
C TYR A 85 15.54 1.75 9.94
N GLY A 86 16.85 1.55 10.12
CA GLY A 86 17.82 1.64 9.06
C GLY A 86 19.17 2.06 9.57
N ALA A 87 20.17 1.22 9.30
CA ALA A 87 21.56 1.46 9.60
C ALA A 87 22.40 0.98 8.42
N ARG A 88 23.45 1.74 8.12
CA ARG A 88 24.40 1.37 7.09
C ARG A 88 25.53 0.57 7.71
N ASP A 89 25.70 -0.66 7.24
CA ASP A 89 26.79 -1.51 7.67
C ASP A 89 28.14 -0.88 7.25
N ALA A 90 29.11 -0.89 8.17
CA ALA A 90 30.39 -0.21 7.95
C ALA A 90 31.28 -0.93 6.93
N ASP A 91 31.18 -2.24 6.85
CA ASP A 91 32.05 -3.09 6.02
C ASP A 91 31.43 -3.33 4.65
N THR A 92 30.20 -3.86 4.63
CA THR A 92 29.45 -4.18 3.41
C THR A 92 28.83 -2.96 2.74
N LYS A 93 28.71 -1.83 3.45
CA LYS A 93 28.05 -0.59 3.01
C LYS A 93 26.57 -0.74 2.67
N ILE A 94 25.93 -1.83 3.08
CA ILE A 94 24.53 -2.15 2.83
C ILE A 94 23.63 -1.48 3.88
N TRP A 95 22.47 -0.98 3.46
CA TRP A 95 21.43 -0.47 4.36
C TRP A 95 20.48 -1.58 4.80
N ASN A 96 20.16 -1.63 6.08
CA ASN A 96 19.12 -2.52 6.61
C ASN A 96 17.83 -1.74 6.94
N GLY A 97 16.83 -2.41 7.51
CA GLY A 97 15.61 -1.76 7.97
C GLY A 97 14.75 -1.15 6.87
N MET A 98 13.86 -0.26 7.29
CA MET A 98 12.98 0.50 6.39
C MET A 98 13.79 1.30 5.36
N VAL A 99 14.94 1.87 5.75
CA VAL A 99 15.83 2.56 4.81
C VAL A 99 16.35 1.60 3.73
N GLY A 100 16.76 0.40 4.11
CA GLY A 100 17.19 -0.63 3.16
C GLY A 100 16.09 -0.99 2.16
N GLU A 101 14.86 -1.20 2.64
CA GLU A 101 13.70 -1.48 1.78
C GLU A 101 13.40 -0.34 0.80
N LEU A 102 13.64 0.92 1.17
CA LEU A 102 13.48 2.07 0.26
C LEU A 102 14.62 2.22 -0.75
N VAL A 103 15.86 1.85 -0.38
CA VAL A 103 17.02 1.98 -1.26
C VAL A 103 17.07 0.88 -2.32
N TYR A 104 16.61 -0.32 -1.98
CA TYR A 104 16.69 -1.51 -2.84
C TYR A 104 15.35 -1.97 -3.40
N GLY A 105 14.27 -1.22 -3.16
CA GLY A 105 12.90 -1.51 -3.57
C GLY A 105 12.66 -1.45 -5.07
#